data_AF-A0A1V5GSM4-F1
#
_entry.id   AF-A0A1V5GSM4-F1
#
_cell.length_a   1.000
_cell.length_b   1.000
_cell.length_c   1.000
_cell.angle_alpha   90.00
_cell.angle_beta   90.00
_cell.angle_gamma   90.00
#
_symmetry.space_group_name_H-M   'P 1'
#
loop_
_entity.id
_entity.type
_entity.pdbx_description
1 polymer ?
#
loop_
_entity_poly.entity_id
_entity_poly.type
_entity_poly.pdbx_seq_one_letter_code
_entity_poly.pdbx_strand_id
1 'polypeptide(L)'
;MKIKTSAAIFAAALMAAAPFSVYAADSELVYDDFNKNDVNGEVGFVLPKSATGTFTITFDSPEGKDIPYYTGSIESGKDYAFKLEGRDNTKDDFRTYTLSVEITGGDYGRTSVAFTDTINGTGDDTFIIHDPHDNPDTYQKCVYKFTIDDKDTGNPWDVTASDATSKTVAVHLNASIMGDVTGNGIIDGVDASTVLTAYAKSSVGKDMGLSDLQQKMSDVNADKKIDGNDATIILSFYAYSSVDNEPMTLAEFIKARG
;
A
#
# COMPACT_ATOMS: atom_id res chain seq x y z
N MET A 1 -0.22 49.26 9.73
CA MET A 1 -0.88 48.77 8.51
C MET A 1 -0.93 47.25 8.62
N LYS A 2 -2.11 46.67 8.87
CA LYS A 2 -2.29 45.24 9.19
C LYS A 2 -2.15 44.40 7.92
N ILE A 3 -1.23 43.44 7.94
CA ILE A 3 -1.02 42.44 6.87
C ILE A 3 -2.18 41.45 6.94
N LYS A 4 -2.98 41.35 5.87
CA LYS A 4 -4.02 40.35 5.72
C LYS A 4 -3.39 39.07 5.16
N THR A 5 -3.23 38.06 6.01
CA THR A 5 -2.97 36.68 5.62
C THR A 5 -4.24 36.10 5.00
N SER A 6 -4.20 35.75 3.70
CA SER A 6 -5.26 34.97 3.07
C SER A 6 -5.03 33.49 3.40
N ALA A 7 -5.85 32.95 4.29
CA ALA A 7 -5.99 31.52 4.46
C ALA A 7 -6.88 30.98 3.33
N ALA A 8 -6.31 30.16 2.46
CA ALA A 8 -7.08 29.36 1.52
C ALA A 8 -7.84 28.29 2.32
N ILE A 9 -9.14 28.50 2.50
CA ILE A 9 -10.05 27.50 3.04
C ILE A 9 -10.25 26.46 1.93
N PHE A 10 -9.58 25.32 2.03
CA PHE A 10 -9.98 24.13 1.29
C PHE A 10 -11.31 23.67 1.89
N ALA A 11 -12.40 23.97 1.19
CA ALA A 11 -13.69 23.39 1.49
C ALA A 11 -13.59 21.88 1.21
N ALA A 12 -13.55 21.07 2.26
CA ALA A 12 -13.79 19.65 2.17
C ALA A 12 -15.21 19.45 1.64
N ALA A 13 -15.34 19.14 0.35
CA ALA A 13 -16.59 18.70 -0.21
C ALA A 13 -16.95 17.36 0.43
N LEU A 14 -17.96 17.38 1.31
CA LEU A 14 -18.60 16.19 1.86
C LEU A 14 -19.25 15.44 0.69
N MET A 15 -18.51 14.52 0.06
CA MET A 15 -19.12 13.57 -0.87
C MET A 15 -19.97 12.61 -0.06
N ALA A 16 -21.29 12.76 -0.17
CA ALA A 16 -22.23 11.74 0.25
C ALA A 16 -21.81 10.41 -0.41
N ALA A 17 -21.60 9.38 0.40
CA ALA A 17 -21.28 8.04 -0.07
C ALA A 17 -22.41 7.57 -1.00
N ALA A 18 -22.15 7.55 -2.30
CA ALA A 18 -23.04 6.88 -3.24
C ALA A 18 -23.15 5.40 -2.84
N PRO A 19 -24.34 4.78 -2.93
CA PRO A 19 -24.48 3.36 -2.68
C PRO A 19 -23.63 2.60 -3.70
N PHE A 20 -22.65 1.85 -3.22
CA PHE A 20 -21.83 0.95 -4.02
C PHE A 20 -22.73 0.07 -4.90
N SER A 21 -22.57 0.18 -6.21
CA SER A 21 -23.28 -0.68 -7.16
C SER A 21 -22.43 -1.90 -7.48
N VAL A 22 -22.68 -2.97 -6.72
CA VAL A 22 -22.72 -4.39 -7.15
C VAL A 22 -21.41 -5.10 -7.58
N TYR A 23 -21.12 -6.15 -6.81
CA TYR A 23 -20.55 -7.49 -7.11
C TYR A 23 -19.30 -7.59 -7.99
N ALA A 24 -18.21 -7.99 -7.36
CA ALA A 24 -17.05 -8.54 -8.05
C ALA A 24 -17.45 -9.85 -8.76
N ALA A 25 -17.46 -9.82 -10.09
CA ALA A 25 -17.76 -10.99 -10.92
C ALA A 25 -16.60 -12.02 -10.95
N ASP A 26 -15.39 -11.63 -10.51
CA ASP A 26 -14.15 -12.43 -10.56
C ASP A 26 -13.51 -12.64 -9.18
N SER A 27 -14.28 -12.54 -8.10
CA SER A 27 -13.82 -12.92 -6.75
C SER A 27 -14.33 -14.30 -6.37
N GLU A 28 -13.45 -15.15 -5.86
CA GLU A 28 -13.80 -16.47 -5.37
C GLU A 28 -13.96 -16.42 -3.85
N LEU A 29 -15.17 -16.74 -3.36
CA LEU A 29 -15.36 -17.15 -1.98
C LEU A 29 -14.71 -18.53 -1.85
N VAL A 30 -13.62 -18.61 -1.11
CA VAL A 30 -12.82 -19.84 -0.95
C VAL A 30 -13.06 -20.55 0.38
N TYR A 31 -13.92 -19.97 1.24
CA TYR A 31 -14.33 -20.59 2.49
C TYR A 31 -15.57 -21.47 2.28
N ASP A 32 -15.37 -22.78 2.42
CA ASP A 32 -16.39 -23.79 2.13
C ASP A 32 -17.61 -23.75 3.08
N ASP A 33 -17.41 -23.30 4.32
CA ASP A 33 -18.44 -23.29 5.37
C ASP A 33 -19.19 -21.94 5.47
N PHE A 34 -19.19 -21.14 4.40
CA PHE A 34 -19.90 -19.87 4.37
C PHE A 34 -21.42 -20.05 4.50
N ASN A 35 -21.98 -19.46 5.54
CA ASN A 35 -23.40 -19.36 5.84
C ASN A 35 -23.92 -17.93 5.61
N LYS A 36 -24.64 -17.75 4.50
CA LYS A 36 -25.29 -16.48 4.16
C LYS A 36 -26.24 -15.91 5.24
N ASN A 37 -26.76 -16.75 6.13
CA ASN A 37 -27.69 -16.30 7.18
C ASN A 37 -26.95 -15.66 8.36
N ASP A 38 -25.64 -15.89 8.48
CA ASP A 38 -24.80 -15.36 9.56
C ASP A 38 -24.09 -14.07 9.11
N VAL A 39 -24.35 -13.58 7.89
CA VAL A 39 -23.76 -12.34 7.37
C VAL A 39 -24.18 -11.15 8.21
N ASN A 40 -23.21 -10.54 8.90
CA ASN A 40 -23.39 -9.31 9.66
C ASN A 40 -22.28 -8.28 9.43
N GLY A 41 -21.54 -8.40 8.33
CA GLY A 41 -20.61 -7.37 7.93
C GLY A 41 -20.34 -7.29 6.44
N GLU A 42 -19.67 -6.20 6.06
CA GLU A 42 -19.22 -5.96 4.70
C GLU A 42 -17.91 -5.17 4.68
N VAL A 43 -16.96 -5.66 3.90
CA VAL A 43 -15.75 -4.91 3.55
C VAL A 43 -15.82 -4.52 2.09
N GLY A 44 -15.50 -3.27 1.78
CA GLY A 44 -15.37 -2.81 0.41
C GLY A 44 -14.04 -2.13 0.17
N PHE A 45 -13.62 -2.09 -1.09
CA PHE A 45 -12.48 -1.27 -1.48
C PHE A 45 -12.65 -0.66 -2.87
N VAL A 46 -12.04 0.52 -3.02
CA VAL A 46 -12.05 1.36 -4.22
C VAL A 46 -10.61 1.62 -4.62
N LEU A 47 -10.29 1.41 -5.90
CA LEU A 47 -8.95 1.67 -6.44
C LEU A 47 -8.97 2.80 -7.47
N PRO A 48 -7.82 3.44 -7.73
CA PRO A 48 -7.68 4.36 -8.85
C PRO A 48 -8.00 3.67 -10.19
N LYS A 49 -8.58 4.42 -11.14
CA LYS A 49 -8.98 3.89 -12.47
C LYS A 49 -7.85 3.37 -13.34
N SER A 50 -6.60 3.59 -12.95
CA SER A 50 -5.39 3.15 -13.65
C SER A 50 -4.69 1.98 -12.94
N ALA A 51 -5.29 1.45 -11.86
CA ALA A 51 -4.67 0.47 -11.00
C ALA A 51 -5.35 -0.89 -11.11
N THR A 52 -4.54 -1.94 -11.20
CA THR A 52 -4.94 -3.35 -11.06
C THR A 52 -4.35 -3.90 -9.76
N GLY A 53 -4.50 -5.19 -9.49
CA GLY A 53 -3.89 -5.76 -8.28
C GLY A 53 -4.43 -7.13 -7.92
N THR A 54 -4.18 -7.52 -6.67
CA THR A 54 -4.77 -8.70 -6.05
C THR A 54 -5.22 -8.36 -4.63
N PHE A 55 -6.14 -9.17 -4.10
CA PHE A 55 -6.53 -9.05 -2.71
C PHE A 55 -6.74 -10.43 -2.09
N THR A 56 -6.61 -10.48 -0.77
CA THR A 56 -7.07 -11.58 0.06
C THR A 56 -7.84 -11.04 1.25
N ILE A 57 -8.86 -11.79 1.67
CA ILE A 57 -9.52 -11.62 2.96
C ILE A 57 -9.30 -12.92 3.70
N THR A 58 -8.70 -12.85 4.88
CA THR A 58 -8.53 -13.98 5.79
C THR A 58 -9.30 -13.74 7.08
N PHE A 59 -9.44 -14.78 7.89
CA PHE A 59 -9.87 -14.61 9.27
C PHE A 59 -9.14 -15.52 10.24
N ASP A 60 -9.06 -15.04 11.47
CA ASP A 60 -8.65 -15.80 12.63
C ASP A 60 -9.87 -16.31 13.40
N SER A 61 -9.75 -17.52 13.93
CA SER A 61 -10.76 -18.18 14.77
C SER A 61 -10.06 -19.04 15.84
N PRO A 62 -10.80 -19.61 16.81
CA PRO A 62 -10.25 -20.62 17.72
C PRO A 62 -9.65 -21.84 17.00
N GLU A 63 -10.17 -22.19 15.82
CA GLU A 63 -9.79 -23.38 15.06
C GLU A 63 -8.56 -23.15 14.17
N GLY A 64 -8.20 -21.89 13.87
CA GLY A 64 -7.08 -21.59 13.00
C GLY A 64 -6.82 -20.10 12.78
N LYS A 65 -5.66 -19.81 12.18
CA LYS A 65 -5.15 -18.48 11.89
C LYS A 65 -5.01 -18.29 10.39
N ASP A 66 -5.21 -17.06 9.92
CA ASP A 66 -5.09 -16.67 8.50
C ASP A 66 -5.89 -17.57 7.54
N ILE A 67 -7.08 -18.02 7.98
CA ILE A 67 -7.94 -18.90 7.18
C ILE A 67 -8.45 -18.11 5.96
N PRO A 68 -8.20 -18.56 4.72
CA PRO A 68 -8.67 -17.86 3.53
C PRO A 68 -10.19 -17.76 3.47
N TYR A 69 -10.70 -16.57 3.15
CA TYR A 69 -12.13 -16.28 3.05
C TYR A 69 -12.51 -15.86 1.63
N TYR A 70 -11.92 -14.78 1.13
CA TYR A 70 -12.00 -14.40 -0.29
C TYR A 70 -10.59 -14.22 -0.86
N THR A 71 -10.43 -14.53 -2.13
CA THR A 71 -9.26 -14.11 -2.91
C THR A 71 -9.71 -13.64 -4.29
N GLY A 72 -8.88 -12.84 -4.94
CA GLY A 72 -9.15 -12.46 -6.32
C GLY A 72 -8.18 -11.46 -6.89
N SER A 73 -8.35 -11.21 -8.19
CA SER A 73 -7.67 -10.15 -8.92
C SER A 73 -8.52 -8.89 -8.96
N ILE A 74 -7.84 -7.74 -9.03
CA ILE A 74 -8.45 -6.42 -9.10
C ILE A 74 -8.29 -5.90 -10.52
N GLU A 75 -9.42 -5.58 -11.13
CA GLU A 75 -9.53 -4.95 -12.42
C GLU A 75 -9.65 -3.44 -12.29
N SER A 76 -9.05 -2.75 -13.26
CA SER A 76 -8.99 -1.29 -13.29
C SER A 76 -10.37 -0.66 -13.40
N GLY A 77 -10.67 0.28 -12.48
CA GLY A 77 -11.92 1.06 -12.50
C GLY A 77 -13.16 0.32 -11.98
N LYS A 78 -12.98 -0.78 -11.25
CA LYS A 78 -14.06 -1.45 -10.52
C LYS A 78 -13.99 -1.17 -9.02
N ASP A 79 -15.16 -1.17 -8.39
CA ASP A 79 -15.34 -1.13 -6.94
C ASP A 79 -15.71 -2.52 -6.43
N TYR A 80 -15.22 -2.88 -5.26
CA TYR A 80 -15.39 -4.22 -4.69
C TYR A 80 -16.08 -4.17 -3.33
N ALA A 81 -16.91 -5.18 -3.05
CA ALA A 81 -17.57 -5.36 -1.76
C ALA A 81 -17.80 -6.84 -1.47
N PHE A 82 -17.53 -7.27 -0.24
CA PHE A 82 -17.55 -8.65 0.21
C PHE A 82 -18.36 -8.78 1.49
N LYS A 83 -19.20 -9.81 1.55
CA LYS A 83 -20.01 -10.11 2.73
C LYS A 83 -19.21 -10.94 3.72
N LEU A 84 -19.26 -10.56 4.99
CA LEU A 84 -18.57 -11.21 6.10
C LEU A 84 -19.60 -11.76 7.08
N GLU A 85 -19.42 -13.02 7.45
CA GLU A 85 -20.20 -13.65 8.52
C GLU A 85 -19.78 -13.16 9.89
N GLY A 86 -20.75 -13.01 10.78
CA GLY A 86 -20.52 -12.83 12.20
C GLY A 86 -20.61 -14.13 12.99
N ARG A 87 -20.08 -14.09 14.21
CA ARG A 87 -20.16 -15.12 15.26
C ARG A 87 -20.27 -14.43 16.62
N ASP A 88 -20.51 -15.20 17.68
CA ASP A 88 -20.46 -14.66 19.04
C ASP A 88 -19.07 -14.03 19.35
N ASN A 89 -18.90 -13.35 20.47
CA ASN A 89 -17.60 -12.89 20.96
C ASN A 89 -17.02 -13.79 22.06
N THR A 90 -17.51 -15.02 22.15
CA THR A 90 -16.96 -15.97 23.11
C THR A 90 -15.57 -16.42 22.68
N LYS A 91 -14.76 -16.83 23.64
CA LYS A 91 -13.40 -17.33 23.39
C LYS A 91 -13.36 -18.51 22.40
N ASP A 92 -14.45 -19.25 22.30
CA ASP A 92 -14.55 -20.49 21.53
C ASP A 92 -15.45 -20.35 20.28
N ASP A 93 -15.95 -19.14 19.98
CA ASP A 93 -16.74 -18.85 18.78
C ASP A 93 -16.56 -17.37 18.45
N PHE A 94 -15.52 -17.03 17.69
CA PHE A 94 -15.26 -15.67 17.19
C PHE A 94 -14.62 -15.72 15.81
N ARG A 95 -14.71 -14.61 15.07
CA ARG A 95 -13.94 -14.38 13.84
C ARG A 95 -13.38 -12.97 13.78
N THR A 96 -12.11 -12.86 13.45
CA THR A 96 -11.42 -11.58 13.21
C THR A 96 -10.91 -11.56 11.79
N TYR A 97 -11.43 -10.66 10.96
CA TYR A 97 -11.10 -10.61 9.54
C TYR A 97 -9.95 -9.64 9.25
N THR A 98 -9.10 -10.02 8.30
CA THR A 98 -7.98 -9.21 7.81
C THR A 98 -8.12 -9.04 6.30
N LEU A 99 -7.96 -7.81 5.82
CA LEU A 99 -7.87 -7.48 4.41
C LEU A 99 -6.41 -7.27 4.04
N SER A 100 -5.95 -7.93 2.98
CA SER A 100 -4.67 -7.63 2.33
C SER A 100 -4.87 -7.25 0.86
N VAL A 101 -4.24 -6.17 0.40
CA VAL A 101 -4.36 -5.65 -0.97
C VAL A 101 -2.98 -5.30 -1.53
N GLU A 102 -2.66 -5.86 -2.70
CA GLU A 102 -1.51 -5.45 -3.51
C GLU A 102 -2.01 -4.67 -4.73
N ILE A 103 -1.43 -3.50 -4.98
CA ILE A 103 -1.85 -2.61 -6.06
C ILE A 103 -0.73 -2.51 -7.08
N THR A 104 -1.06 -2.79 -8.33
CA THR A 104 -0.18 -2.55 -9.47
C THR A 104 -0.64 -1.33 -10.25
N GLY A 105 0.25 -0.37 -10.47
CA GLY A 105 -0.07 0.83 -11.24
C GLY A 105 0.96 1.93 -11.06
N GLY A 106 0.48 3.18 -11.19
CA GLY A 106 1.33 4.36 -11.17
C GLY A 106 2.08 4.55 -12.49
N ASP A 107 2.87 5.62 -12.54
CA ASP A 107 3.59 6.05 -13.75
C ASP A 107 4.68 5.05 -14.15
N TYR A 108 5.15 4.25 -13.18
CA TYR A 108 6.18 3.23 -13.35
C TYR A 108 5.62 1.80 -13.47
N GLY A 109 4.31 1.59 -13.32
CA GLY A 109 3.71 0.25 -13.35
C GLY A 109 4.20 -0.68 -12.24
N ARG A 110 4.55 -0.13 -11.07
CA ARG A 110 5.03 -0.89 -9.89
C ARG A 110 3.90 -1.65 -9.22
N THR A 111 4.25 -2.71 -8.51
CA THR A 111 3.35 -3.39 -7.57
C THR A 111 3.73 -2.99 -6.14
N SER A 112 2.74 -2.59 -5.35
CA SER A 112 2.95 -2.20 -3.95
C SER A 112 3.31 -3.41 -3.12
N VAL A 113 4.03 -3.18 -2.01
CA VAL A 113 3.93 -4.09 -0.86
C VAL A 113 2.46 -4.18 -0.44
N ALA A 114 2.01 -5.35 0.00
CA ALA A 114 0.64 -5.53 0.46
C ALA A 114 0.31 -4.54 1.58
N PHE A 115 -0.78 -3.80 1.41
CA PHE A 115 -1.47 -3.17 2.52
C PHE A 115 -2.20 -4.27 3.28
N THR A 116 -2.00 -4.36 4.60
CA THR A 116 -2.69 -5.34 5.46
C THR A 116 -3.30 -4.62 6.63
N ASP A 117 -4.58 -4.86 6.88
CA ASP A 117 -5.31 -4.25 7.99
C ASP A 117 -6.42 -5.17 8.48
N THR A 118 -6.62 -5.20 9.80
CA THR A 118 -7.79 -5.85 10.39
C THR A 118 -9.03 -5.01 10.04
N ILE A 119 -10.11 -5.69 9.65
CA ILE A 119 -11.30 -5.04 9.10
C ILE A 119 -12.19 -4.52 10.22
N ASN A 120 -12.20 -3.20 10.39
CA ASN A 120 -12.67 -2.56 11.61
C ASN A 120 -13.62 -1.41 11.29
N GLY A 121 -14.87 -1.53 11.73
CA GLY A 121 -15.95 -0.56 11.48
C GLY A 121 -16.15 0.53 12.56
N THR A 122 -15.26 0.60 13.57
CA THR A 122 -15.45 1.47 14.74
C THR A 122 -14.18 2.14 15.28
N GLY A 123 -12.98 1.71 14.86
CA GLY A 123 -11.71 2.26 15.34
C GLY A 123 -11.22 1.74 16.70
N ASP A 124 -11.89 0.76 17.32
CA ASP A 124 -11.52 0.14 18.61
C ASP A 124 -10.95 -1.27 18.43
N ASP A 125 -9.78 -1.57 19.01
CA ASP A 125 -8.97 -2.82 18.86
C ASP A 125 -9.67 -4.19 19.04
N THR A 126 -10.95 -4.25 19.37
CA THR A 126 -11.74 -5.48 19.50
C THR A 126 -12.54 -5.73 18.22
N PHE A 127 -12.02 -6.60 17.35
CA PHE A 127 -12.55 -6.80 16.01
C PHE A 127 -13.19 -8.17 15.86
N ILE A 128 -14.48 -8.22 16.20
CA ILE A 128 -15.34 -9.38 16.03
C ILE A 128 -16.61 -8.90 15.37
N ILE A 129 -16.99 -9.53 14.25
CA ILE A 129 -18.29 -9.33 13.64
C ILE A 129 -19.27 -10.21 14.42
N HIS A 130 -20.23 -9.61 15.11
CA HIS A 130 -21.28 -10.33 15.84
C HIS A 130 -22.26 -10.97 14.87
N ASP A 131 -22.86 -12.11 15.20
CA ASP A 131 -23.95 -12.63 14.36
C ASP A 131 -25.19 -11.68 14.38
N PRO A 132 -26.14 -11.81 13.44
CA PRO A 132 -27.32 -10.93 13.38
C PRO A 132 -28.33 -11.09 14.54
N HIS A 133 -28.16 -12.07 15.41
CA HIS A 133 -29.07 -12.40 16.52
C HIS A 133 -28.49 -12.03 17.89
N ASP A 134 -27.20 -11.71 17.97
CA ASP A 134 -26.53 -11.20 19.16
C ASP A 134 -26.88 -9.75 19.48
N ASN A 135 -26.77 -9.38 20.76
CA ASN A 135 -27.02 -8.02 21.22
C ASN A 135 -25.74 -7.39 21.79
N PRO A 136 -25.23 -6.29 21.20
CA PRO A 136 -25.89 -5.46 20.20
C PRO A 136 -25.81 -6.02 18.76
N ASP A 137 -26.94 -6.04 18.06
CA ASP A 137 -27.01 -6.36 16.63
C ASP A 137 -26.46 -5.17 15.85
N THR A 138 -25.15 -5.20 15.59
CA THR A 138 -24.44 -4.12 14.91
C THR A 138 -23.78 -4.64 13.65
N TYR A 139 -24.46 -4.43 12.53
CA TYR A 139 -23.88 -4.64 11.22
C TYR A 139 -22.62 -3.79 11.03
N GLN A 140 -21.49 -4.43 10.74
CA GLN A 140 -20.20 -3.75 10.58
C GLN A 140 -19.85 -3.52 9.12
N LYS A 141 -19.40 -2.30 8.81
CA LYS A 141 -18.96 -1.94 7.47
C LYS A 141 -17.68 -1.15 7.49
N CYS A 142 -16.72 -1.55 6.65
CA CYS A 142 -15.51 -0.78 6.41
C CYS A 142 -15.23 -0.65 4.91
N VAL A 143 -14.85 0.55 4.46
CA VAL A 143 -14.53 0.84 3.06
C VAL A 143 -13.11 1.41 2.95
N TYR A 144 -12.25 0.73 2.20
CA TYR A 144 -10.89 1.18 1.91
C TYR A 144 -10.84 1.93 0.59
N LYS A 145 -10.32 3.15 0.60
CA LYS A 145 -10.15 3.99 -0.59
C LYS A 145 -8.66 4.12 -0.86
N PHE A 146 -8.19 3.46 -1.91
CA PHE A 146 -6.79 3.52 -2.31
C PHE A 146 -6.52 4.69 -3.25
N THR A 147 -5.41 5.37 -3.03
CA THR A 147 -4.89 6.44 -3.90
C THR A 147 -3.44 6.16 -4.23
N ILE A 148 -2.99 6.54 -5.42
CA ILE A 148 -1.57 6.52 -5.79
C ILE A 148 -1.03 7.94 -5.68
N ASP A 149 0.10 8.11 -4.99
CA ASP A 149 0.81 9.39 -4.94
C ASP A 149 2.33 9.21 -5.14
N ASP A 150 3.04 10.33 -5.13
CA ASP A 150 4.48 10.45 -5.38
C ASP A 150 5.30 10.71 -4.11
N LYS A 151 4.73 10.48 -2.93
CA LYS A 151 5.41 10.78 -1.66
C LYS A 151 6.40 9.69 -1.30
N ASP A 152 7.61 10.08 -0.92
CA ASP A 152 8.58 9.19 -0.30
C ASP A 152 8.56 9.43 1.22
N THR A 153 7.79 8.62 1.95
CA THR A 153 7.67 8.69 3.42
C THR A 153 8.54 7.65 4.13
N GLY A 154 9.29 6.84 3.38
CA GLY A 154 10.01 5.67 3.90
C GLY A 154 9.12 4.46 4.22
N ASN A 155 7.79 4.62 4.17
CA ASN A 155 6.81 3.54 4.23
C ASN A 155 6.34 3.17 2.82
N PRO A 156 5.86 1.93 2.59
CA PRO A 156 5.27 1.56 1.29
C PRO A 156 3.88 2.19 1.06
N TRP A 157 3.19 2.56 2.13
CA TRP A 157 1.87 3.16 2.12
C TRP A 157 1.58 3.89 3.44
N ASP A 158 0.64 4.83 3.41
CA ASP A 158 0.16 5.58 4.57
C ASP A 158 -1.37 5.60 4.65
N VAL A 159 -1.94 5.43 5.85
CA VAL A 159 -3.36 5.72 6.10
C VAL A 159 -3.52 7.22 6.29
N THR A 160 -4.05 7.91 5.29
CA THR A 160 -4.13 9.38 5.25
C THR A 160 -5.42 9.94 5.84
N ALA A 161 -6.46 9.10 5.96
CA ALA A 161 -7.68 9.42 6.67
C ALA A 161 -8.32 8.12 7.19
N SER A 162 -8.94 8.20 8.36
CA SER A 162 -9.72 7.11 8.93
C SER A 162 -10.93 7.68 9.66
N ASP A 163 -12.07 7.08 9.44
CA ASP A 163 -13.28 7.23 10.27
C ASP A 163 -13.75 5.83 10.71
N ALA A 164 -14.91 5.75 11.36
CA ALA A 164 -15.46 4.48 11.80
C ALA A 164 -15.65 3.50 10.64
N THR A 165 -16.18 3.96 9.50
CA THR A 165 -16.62 3.11 8.40
C THR A 165 -15.72 3.15 7.17
N SER A 166 -14.65 3.94 7.17
CA SER A 166 -13.79 4.08 6.01
C SER A 166 -12.35 4.44 6.34
N LYS A 167 -11.43 3.98 5.51
CA LYS A 167 -10.00 4.33 5.53
C LYS A 167 -9.58 4.79 4.14
N THR A 168 -8.74 5.82 4.08
CA THR A 168 -8.07 6.24 2.84
C THR A 168 -6.59 5.89 2.95
N VAL A 169 -6.11 5.08 2.00
CA VAL A 169 -4.75 4.54 1.98
C VAL A 169 -4.03 5.10 0.75
N ALA A 170 -2.95 5.82 0.97
CA ALA A 170 -2.07 6.27 -0.10
C ALA A 170 -0.96 5.24 -0.30
N VAL A 171 -0.87 4.66 -1.50
CA VAL A 171 0.27 3.83 -1.93
C VAL A 171 1.24 4.69 -2.73
N HIS A 172 2.53 4.60 -2.41
CA HIS A 172 3.56 5.51 -2.91
C HIS A 172 4.16 5.04 -4.25
N LEU A 173 3.32 4.55 -5.17
CA LEU A 173 3.80 3.93 -6.41
C LEU A 173 4.45 4.92 -7.40
N ASN A 174 4.20 6.22 -7.26
CA ASN A 174 4.85 7.26 -8.06
C ASN A 174 6.06 7.89 -7.35
N ALA A 175 6.41 7.43 -6.15
CA ALA A 175 7.52 7.99 -5.39
C ALA A 175 8.84 7.77 -6.10
N SER A 176 9.59 8.86 -6.28
CA SER A 176 10.96 8.80 -6.81
C SER A 176 11.92 8.53 -5.67
N ILE A 177 12.32 7.28 -5.52
CA ILE A 177 13.20 6.85 -4.43
C ILE A 177 14.65 7.08 -4.87
N MET A 178 15.41 7.82 -4.07
CA MET A 178 16.82 8.04 -4.34
C MET A 178 17.58 6.70 -4.30
N GLY A 179 18.36 6.39 -5.33
CA GLY A 179 19.05 5.11 -5.48
C GLY A 179 18.24 4.00 -6.18
N ASP A 180 16.92 4.12 -6.34
CA ASP A 180 16.08 3.20 -7.14
C ASP A 180 16.06 3.66 -8.60
N VAL A 181 17.13 3.33 -9.33
CA VAL A 181 17.35 3.78 -10.71
C VAL A 181 16.51 2.99 -11.72
N THR A 182 16.22 1.73 -11.41
CA THR A 182 15.33 0.90 -12.23
C THR A 182 13.87 1.31 -12.07
N GLY A 183 13.55 2.00 -10.98
CA GLY A 183 12.22 2.49 -10.69
C GLY A 183 11.27 1.36 -10.33
N ASN A 184 11.75 0.32 -9.64
CA ASN A 184 10.94 -0.83 -9.22
C ASN A 184 10.45 -0.72 -7.76
N GLY A 185 10.85 0.33 -7.03
CA GLY A 185 10.51 0.54 -5.63
C GLY A 185 11.48 -0.09 -4.62
N ILE A 186 12.56 -0.73 -5.09
CA ILE A 186 13.54 -1.47 -4.29
C ILE A 186 14.93 -0.95 -4.66
N ILE A 187 15.75 -0.61 -3.66
CA ILE A 187 17.15 -0.25 -3.90
C ILE A 187 18.00 -1.52 -3.79
N ASP A 188 18.52 -2.01 -4.91
CA ASP A 188 19.31 -3.24 -4.94
C ASP A 188 20.56 -3.17 -5.83
N GLY A 189 21.23 -4.32 -6.01
CA GLY A 189 22.42 -4.43 -6.85
C GLY A 189 22.19 -4.17 -8.35
N VAL A 190 20.95 -4.28 -8.82
CA VAL A 190 20.57 -3.96 -10.22
C VAL A 190 20.61 -2.45 -10.43
N ASP A 191 20.20 -1.64 -9.44
CA ASP A 191 20.31 -0.19 -9.52
C ASP A 191 21.78 0.24 -9.59
N ALA A 192 22.63 -0.31 -8.72
CA ALA A 192 24.07 -0.06 -8.75
C ALA A 192 24.70 -0.45 -10.10
N SER A 193 24.30 -1.59 -10.65
CA SER A 193 24.75 -2.05 -11.97
C SER A 193 24.27 -1.15 -13.12
N THR A 194 23.06 -0.60 -12.98
CA THR A 194 22.47 0.35 -13.94
C THR A 194 23.25 1.67 -13.94
N VAL A 195 23.59 2.20 -12.76
CA VAL A 195 24.46 3.39 -12.62
C VAL A 195 25.84 3.13 -13.21
N LEU A 196 26.45 1.98 -12.91
CA LEU A 196 27.76 1.64 -13.44
C LEU A 196 27.75 1.51 -14.98
N THR A 197 26.67 0.97 -15.54
CA THR A 197 26.47 0.89 -17.00
C THR A 197 26.35 2.29 -17.62
N ALA A 198 25.59 3.19 -16.99
CA ALA A 198 25.44 4.56 -17.44
C ALA A 198 26.78 5.32 -17.39
N TYR A 199 27.53 5.17 -16.30
CA TYR A 199 28.87 5.72 -16.15
C TYR A 199 29.84 5.19 -17.21
N ALA A 200 29.83 3.88 -17.49
CA ALA A 200 30.69 3.29 -18.51
C ALA A 200 30.37 3.84 -19.91
N LYS A 201 29.10 4.05 -20.25
CA LYS A 201 28.67 4.67 -21.51
C LYS A 201 29.12 6.15 -21.60
N SER A 202 28.88 6.94 -20.56
CA SER A 202 29.25 8.37 -20.55
C SER A 202 30.76 8.56 -20.63
N SER A 203 31.54 7.69 -19.99
CA SER A 203 33.01 7.71 -20.01
C SER A 203 33.62 7.51 -21.40
N VAL A 204 32.88 6.89 -22.32
CA VAL A 204 33.27 6.74 -23.73
C VAL A 204 32.52 7.69 -24.66
N GLY A 205 31.89 8.74 -24.10
CA GLY A 205 31.17 9.77 -24.86
C GLY A 205 29.84 9.32 -25.45
N LYS A 206 29.27 8.21 -24.96
CA LYS A 206 27.94 7.74 -25.37
C LYS A 206 26.87 8.27 -24.43
N ASP A 207 25.65 8.30 -24.93
CA ASP A 207 24.46 8.56 -24.13
C ASP A 207 24.35 7.56 -22.96
N MET A 208 24.03 8.05 -21.76
CA MET A 208 23.92 7.21 -20.55
C MET A 208 22.80 6.17 -20.68
N GLY A 209 21.77 6.45 -21.49
CA GLY A 209 20.58 5.62 -21.61
C GLY A 209 19.68 5.69 -20.38
N LEU A 210 19.76 6.78 -19.62
CA LEU A 210 18.92 7.07 -18.45
C LEU A 210 18.01 8.27 -18.76
N SER A 211 16.75 8.21 -18.34
CA SER A 211 15.87 9.39 -18.33
C SER A 211 16.35 10.45 -17.34
N ASP A 212 15.87 11.69 -17.46
CA ASP A 212 16.23 12.79 -16.53
C ASP A 212 15.93 12.44 -15.07
N LEU A 213 14.82 11.73 -14.83
CA LEU A 213 14.47 11.29 -13.49
C LEU A 213 15.43 10.21 -13.00
N GLN A 214 15.76 9.21 -13.83
CA GLN A 214 16.72 8.17 -13.46
C GLN A 214 18.11 8.75 -13.20
N GLN A 215 18.51 9.78 -13.95
CA GLN A 215 19.74 10.52 -13.69
C GLN A 215 19.70 11.17 -12.30
N LYS A 216 18.57 11.80 -11.93
CA LYS A 216 18.39 12.38 -10.60
C LYS A 216 18.39 11.33 -9.49
N MET A 217 17.80 10.15 -9.72
CA MET A 217 17.80 9.04 -8.76
C MET A 217 19.17 8.33 -8.67
N SER A 218 20.01 8.49 -9.69
CA SER A 218 21.37 7.92 -9.74
C SER A 218 22.41 8.76 -9.00
N ASP A 219 22.27 10.09 -8.95
CA ASP A 219 23.19 11.02 -8.27
C ASP A 219 22.92 11.03 -6.74
N VAL A 220 23.26 9.91 -6.09
CA VAL A 220 22.90 9.66 -4.68
C VAL A 220 23.78 10.46 -3.71
N ASN A 221 24.98 10.87 -4.14
CA ASN A 221 25.86 11.73 -3.35
C ASN A 221 25.63 13.24 -3.59
N ALA A 222 24.75 13.59 -4.54
CA ALA A 222 24.38 14.95 -4.93
C ALA A 222 25.55 15.83 -5.41
N ASP A 223 26.59 15.23 -6.02
CA ASP A 223 27.73 15.94 -6.59
C ASP A 223 27.50 16.39 -8.06
N LYS A 224 26.32 16.06 -8.61
CA LYS A 224 25.88 16.35 -9.98
C LYS A 224 26.62 15.56 -11.06
N LYS A 225 27.30 14.48 -10.67
CA LYS A 225 27.89 13.50 -11.58
C LYS A 225 27.24 12.17 -11.30
N ILE A 226 27.20 11.34 -12.35
CA ILE A 226 26.74 9.95 -12.24
C ILE A 226 27.96 9.11 -12.53
N ASP A 227 28.57 8.58 -11.47
CA ASP A 227 29.83 7.84 -11.57
C ASP A 227 29.91 6.61 -10.67
N GLY A 228 31.11 6.02 -10.59
CA GLY A 228 31.34 4.82 -9.80
C GLY A 228 31.11 5.00 -8.30
N ASN A 229 31.18 6.23 -7.78
CA ASN A 229 30.90 6.50 -6.36
C ASN A 229 29.42 6.29 -6.06
N ASP A 230 28.53 6.76 -6.94
CA ASP A 230 27.09 6.56 -6.78
C ASP A 230 26.73 5.08 -6.79
N ALA A 231 27.24 4.33 -7.77
CA ALA A 231 27.05 2.88 -7.84
C ALA A 231 27.57 2.18 -6.57
N THR A 232 28.70 2.63 -6.04
CA THR A 232 29.30 2.06 -4.82
C THR A 232 28.46 2.36 -3.59
N ILE A 233 27.90 3.56 -3.48
CA ILE A 233 27.01 3.96 -2.39
C ILE A 233 25.74 3.12 -2.41
N ILE A 234 25.08 2.98 -3.57
CA ILE A 234 23.88 2.15 -3.74
C ILE A 234 24.18 0.70 -3.36
N LEU A 235 25.27 0.12 -3.87
CA LEU A 235 25.65 -1.25 -3.56
C LEU A 235 25.98 -1.44 -2.08
N SER A 236 26.63 -0.47 -1.45
CA SER A 236 26.96 -0.50 -0.03
C SER A 236 25.72 -0.42 0.84
N PHE A 237 24.73 0.39 0.44
CA PHE A 237 23.44 0.49 1.11
C PHE A 237 22.66 -0.81 0.97
N TYR A 238 22.58 -1.38 -0.24
CA TYR A 238 21.96 -2.68 -0.47
C TYR A 238 22.59 -3.76 0.43
N ALA A 239 23.92 -3.84 0.48
CA ALA A 239 24.63 -4.79 1.33
C ALA A 239 24.32 -4.60 2.83
N TYR A 240 24.21 -3.36 3.30
CA TYR A 240 23.81 -3.02 4.67
C TYR A 240 22.37 -3.45 4.97
N SER A 241 21.43 -3.05 4.13
CA SER A 241 20.00 -3.39 4.28
C SER A 241 19.71 -4.89 4.19
N SER A 242 20.62 -5.66 3.58
CA SER A 242 20.51 -7.12 3.47
C SER A 242 20.97 -7.88 4.72
N VAL A 243 21.67 -7.23 5.66
CA VAL A 243 22.27 -7.89 6.84
C VAL A 243 21.80 -7.32 8.17
N ASP A 244 21.48 -6.03 8.23
CA ASP A 244 21.12 -5.35 9.47
C ASP A 244 19.59 -5.31 9.70
N ASN A 245 19.20 -5.49 10.95
CA ASN A 245 17.78 -5.49 11.37
C ASN A 245 17.26 -4.10 11.73
N GLU A 246 18.12 -3.07 11.71
CA GLU A 246 17.73 -1.69 12.01
C GLU A 246 17.44 -0.95 10.70
N PRO A 247 16.17 -0.61 10.42
CA PRO A 247 15.82 0.07 9.18
C PRO A 247 16.41 1.48 9.17
N MET A 248 17.16 1.80 8.11
CA MET A 248 17.75 3.10 7.85
C MET A 248 17.50 3.48 6.38
N THR A 249 17.19 4.75 6.12
CA THR A 249 17.06 5.26 4.75
C THR A 249 18.43 5.44 4.08
N LEU A 250 18.48 5.48 2.75
CA LEU A 250 19.73 5.74 2.01
C LEU A 250 20.38 7.07 2.45
N ALA A 251 19.58 8.11 2.68
CA ALA A 251 20.08 9.42 3.12
C ALA A 251 20.75 9.35 4.51
N GLU A 252 20.15 8.62 5.44
CA GLU A 252 20.74 8.38 6.77
C GLU A 252 22.01 7.53 6.66
N PHE A 253 22.03 6.52 5.78
CA PHE A 253 23.19 5.67 5.55
C PHE A 253 24.40 6.46 5.04
N ILE A 254 24.18 7.34 4.07
CA ILE A 254 25.22 8.24 3.54
C ILE A 254 25.74 9.14 4.65
N LYS A 255 24.86 9.73 5.46
CA LYS A 255 25.23 10.61 6.57
C LYS A 255 26.02 9.88 7.67
N ALA A 256 25.73 8.61 7.93
CA ALA A 256 26.43 7.81 8.94
C ALA A 256 27.85 7.41 8.53
N ARG A 257 28.19 7.51 7.24
CA ARG A 257 29.48 7.04 6.68
C ARG A 257 30.33 8.14 6.01
N GLY A 258 29.84 9.38 5.97
CA GLY A 258 30.58 10.58 5.55
C GLY A 258 31.22 11.32 6.72
#